data_AF-A0A645EFM7-F1
#
_entry.id   AF-A0A645EFM7-F1
#
_cell.length_a   1.000
_cell.length_b   1.000
_cell.length_c   1.000
_cell.angle_alpha   90.00
_cell.angle_beta   90.00
_cell.angle_gamma   90.00
#
_symmetry.space_group_name_H-M   'P 1'
#
loop_
_entity.id
_entity.type
_entity.pdbx_description
1 polymer ?
#
loop_
_entity_poly.entity_id
_entity_poly.type
_entity_poly.pdbx_seq_one_letter_code
_entity_poly.pdbx_strand_id
1 'polypeptide(L)' 'MLNEIEQVSAKISMIGVFEKFGDSPLNLEQFGKVNGAAMIYPYIREHFTNLAVKAGIGLIFLPPVNLTK' A
#
# COMPACT_ATOMS: atom_id res chain seq x y z
N MET A 1 28.12 15.40 -14.30
CA MET A 1 27.33 14.56 -13.38
C MET A 1 26.06 15.33 -13.08
N LEU A 2 24.89 14.82 -13.47
CA LEU A 2 23.61 15.45 -13.13
C LEU A 2 23.41 15.24 -11.62
N ASN A 3 23.34 16.32 -10.86
CA ASN A 3 22.88 16.25 -9.48
C ASN A 3 21.47 15.66 -9.49
N GLU A 4 21.24 14.55 -8.80
CA GLU A 4 19.91 13.98 -8.63
C GLU A 4 19.11 14.91 -7.72
N ILE A 5 18.44 15.89 -8.32
CA ILE A 5 17.49 16.76 -7.62
C ILE A 5 16.21 15.95 -7.45
N GLU A 6 15.87 15.61 -6.21
CA GLU A 6 14.58 15.02 -5.87
C GLU A 6 13.46 15.95 -6.38
N GLN A 7 12.65 15.45 -7.30
CA GLN A 7 11.58 16.26 -7.91
C GLN A 7 10.33 16.29 -7.03
N VAL A 8 9.93 15.13 -6.48
CA VAL A 8 8.72 14.96 -5.69
C VAL A 8 8.90 13.81 -4.70
N SER A 9 8.36 13.96 -3.49
CA SER A 9 8.27 12.90 -2.48
C SER A 9 6.83 12.73 -1.98
N ALA A 10 6.47 11.49 -1.64
CA ALA A 10 5.17 11.17 -1.07
C ALA A 10 5.31 10.08 0.00
N LYS A 11 4.61 10.23 1.12
CA LYS A 11 4.53 9.24 2.20
C LYS A 11 3.06 8.95 2.49
N ILE A 12 2.68 7.68 2.38
CA ILE A 12 1.30 7.23 2.58
C ILE A 12 1.30 6.19 3.71
N SER A 13 0.32 6.29 4.60
CA SER A 13 0.05 5.29 5.64
C SER A 13 -1.45 4.97 5.63
N MET A 14 -1.78 3.69 5.75
CA MET A 14 -3.16 3.21 5.86
C MET A 14 -3.24 2.16 6.95
N ILE A 15 -4.37 2.18 7.68
CA ILE A 15 -4.65 1.27 8.78
C ILE A 15 -5.92 0.49 8.43
N GLY A 16 -5.84 -0.83 8.48
CA GLY A 16 -7.00 -1.73 8.37
C GLY A 16 -7.31 -2.33 9.73
N VAL A 17 -8.58 -2.28 10.13
CA VAL A 17 -9.08 -2.97 11.32
C VAL A 17 -9.78 -4.23 10.85
N PHE A 18 -9.38 -5.38 11.39
CA PHE A 18 -9.89 -6.68 11.00
C PHE A 18 -10.41 -7.44 12.21
N GLU A 19 -11.42 -8.25 12.00
CA GLU A 19 -11.99 -9.14 13.00
C GLU A 19 -11.82 -10.60 12.57
N LYS A 20 -11.51 -11.47 13.52
CA LYS A 20 -11.45 -12.92 13.33
C LYS A 20 -12.73 -13.54 13.91
N PHE A 21 -13.48 -14.23 13.06
CA PHE A 21 -14.72 -14.89 13.47
C PHE A 21 -14.49 -16.38 13.80
N GLY A 22 -15.06 -16.83 14.91
CA GLY A 22 -15.05 -18.23 15.36
C GLY A 22 -13.64 -18.80 15.63
N ASP A 23 -13.54 -20.13 15.57
CA ASP A 23 -12.32 -20.87 15.91
C ASP A 23 -11.36 -21.06 14.73
N SER A 24 -11.29 -20.08 13.83
CA SER A 24 -10.40 -20.16 12.66
C SER A 24 -8.94 -20.45 13.11
N PRO A 25 -8.22 -21.38 12.46
CA PRO A 25 -6.83 -21.69 12.82
C PRO A 25 -5.83 -20.58 12.42
N LEU A 26 -6.34 -19.48 11.88
CA LEU A 26 -5.57 -18.37 11.34
C LEU A 26 -4.75 -17.67 12.43
N ASN A 27 -3.43 -17.65 12.22
CA ASN A 27 -2.48 -16.92 13.04
C ASN A 27 -2.59 -15.42 12.72
N LEU A 28 -2.94 -14.61 13.73
CA LEU A 28 -3.21 -13.18 13.56
C LEU A 28 -1.98 -12.37 13.15
N GLU A 29 -0.81 -12.72 13.66
CA GLU A 29 0.43 -12.02 13.32
C GLU A 29 0.80 -12.28 11.85
N GLN A 30 0.74 -13.54 11.43
CA GLN A 30 0.98 -13.92 10.03
C GLN A 30 -0.04 -13.30 9.09
N PHE A 31 -1.32 -13.28 9.49
CA PHE A 31 -2.38 -12.62 8.74
C PHE A 31 -2.08 -11.13 8.59
N GLY A 32 -1.75 -10.42 9.67
CA GLY A 32 -1.44 -9.00 9.61
C GLY A 32 -0.30 -8.68 8.65
N LYS A 33 0.78 -9.48 8.70
CA LYS A 33 1.97 -9.30 7.85
C LYS A 33 1.71 -9.57 6.37
N VAL A 34 0.83 -10.52 6.03
CA VAL A 34 0.63 -10.96 4.65
C VAL A 34 -0.75 -10.57 4.14
N ASN A 35 -1.80 -11.21 4.65
CA ASN A 35 -3.16 -11.06 4.15
C ASN A 35 -3.72 -9.66 4.41
N GLY A 36 -3.61 -9.15 5.63
CA GLY A 36 -4.07 -7.80 6.00
C GLY A 36 -3.36 -6.73 5.17
N ALA A 37 -2.03 -6.82 5.07
CA ALA A 37 -1.24 -5.94 4.20
C ALA A 37 -1.67 -6.04 2.72
N ALA A 38 -1.92 -7.25 2.20
CA ALA A 38 -2.38 -7.46 0.83
C ALA A 38 -3.78 -6.91 0.57
N MET A 39 -4.66 -6.95 1.57
CA MET A 39 -6.00 -6.34 1.49
C MET A 39 -5.95 -4.82 1.52
N ILE A 40 -4.98 -4.22 2.23
CA ILE A 40 -4.80 -2.76 2.31
C ILE A 40 -4.11 -2.22 1.05
N TYR A 41 -3.18 -2.96 0.45
CA TYR A 41 -2.35 -2.47 -0.65
C TYR A 41 -3.13 -1.85 -1.84
N PRO A 42 -4.26 -2.40 -2.33
CA PRO A 42 -5.06 -1.77 -3.37
C PRO A 42 -5.48 -0.34 -3.06
N TYR A 43 -5.86 -0.05 -1.81
CA TYR A 43 -6.25 1.29 -1.36
C TYR A 43 -5.06 2.25 -1.39
N ILE A 44 -3.87 1.78 -1.00
CA ILE A 44 -2.64 2.57 -1.10
C ILE A 44 -2.35 2.92 -2.57
N ARG A 45 -2.49 1.95 -3.49
CA ARG A 45 -2.28 2.19 -4.93
C ARG A 45 -3.25 3.22 -5.48
N GLU A 46 -4.53 3.07 -5.19
CA GLU A 46 -5.57 3.99 -5.64
C GLU A 46 -5.33 5.40 -5.08
N HIS A 47 -5.05 5.51 -3.78
CA HIS A 47 -4.76 6.79 -3.13
C HIS A 47 -3.53 7.46 -3.73
N PHE A 48 -2.46 6.72 -3.98
CA PHE A 48 -1.25 7.24 -4.60
C PHE A 48 -1.50 7.75 -6.02
N THR A 49 -2.19 6.98 -6.86
CA THR A 49 -2.53 7.40 -8.23
C THR A 49 -3.39 8.67 -8.20
N ASN A 50 -4.40 8.72 -7.32
CA ASN A 50 -5.23 9.91 -7.16
C ASN A 50 -4.44 11.12 -6.67
N LEU A 51 -3.48 10.93 -5.76
CA LEU A 51 -2.60 12.00 -5.27
C LEU A 51 -1.72 12.54 -6.39
N ALA A 52 -1.11 11.67 -7.21
CA ALA A 52 -0.27 12.06 -8.35
C ALA A 52 -1.06 12.88 -9.40
N VAL A 53 -2.29 12.47 -9.70
CA VAL A 53 -3.18 13.20 -10.61
C VAL A 53 -3.54 14.57 -10.04
N LYS A 54 -3.93 14.64 -8.76
CA LYS A 54 -4.27 15.91 -8.09
C LYS A 54 -3.09 16.87 -7.99
N ALA A 55 -1.88 16.34 -7.90
CA ALA A 55 -0.65 17.13 -7.90
C ALA A 55 -0.24 17.63 -9.31
N GLY A 56 -0.99 17.28 -10.36
CA GLY A 56 -0.68 17.66 -11.74
C GLY A 56 0.47 16.87 -12.37
N ILE A 57 0.96 15.81 -11.70
CA ILE A 57 2.04 14.94 -12.20
C ILE A 57 1.52 13.98 -13.26
N GLY A 58 0.26 13.56 -13.14
CA GLY A 58 -0.41 12.63 -14.05
C GLY A 58 -0.61 11.25 -13.41
N LEU A 59 -0.92 10.25 -14.26
CA LEU A 59 -1.20 8.89 -13.81
C LEU A 59 0.10 8.14 -13.51
N ILE A 60 0.35 7.88 -12.23
CA ILE A 60 1.41 6.98 -11.79
C ILE A 60 0.76 5.78 -11.09
N PHE A 61 1.08 4.58 -11.58
CA PHE A 61 0.57 3.33 -11.03
C PHE A 61 1.69 2.60 -10.29
N LEU A 62 1.46 2.30 -9.01
CA LEU A 62 2.34 1.39 -8.29
C LEU A 62 2.16 -0.04 -8.84
N PRO A 63 3.25 -0.80 -9.01
CA PRO A 63 3.17 -2.19 -9.48
C PRO A 63 2.46 -3.09 -8.45
N PRO A 64 1.98 -4.27 -8.84
CA PRO A 64 1.57 -5.26 -7.85
C PRO A 64 2.77 -5.66 -6.97
N VAL A 65 2.53 -5.85 -5.68
CA VAL A 65 3.55 -6.30 -4.72
C VAL A 65 3.15 -7.67 -4.21
N ASN A 66 4.11 -8.59 -4.21
CA ASN A 66 3.95 -9.89 -3.57
C ASN A 66 4.42 -9.78 -2.11
N LEU A 67 3.48 -9.91 -1.17
CA LEU A 67 3.71 -9.78 0.27
C LEU A 67 3.99 -11.11 0.98
N THR A 68 4.09 -12.21 0.24
CA THR A 68 4.53 -13.51 0.79
C THR A 68 6.04 -13.73 0.65
N LYS A 69 6.75 -12.83 -0.01
CA LYS A 69 8.18 -12.93 -0.30
C LYS A 69 8.98 -11.88 0.46
#